data_AF-A0AAU2BWU8-F1
#
_entry.id   AF-A0AAU2BWU8-F1
#
_cell.length_a   1.000
_cell.length_b   1.000
_cell.length_c   1.000
_cell.angle_alpha   90.00
_cell.angle_beta   90.00
_cell.angle_gamma   90.00
#
_symmetry.space_group_name_H-M   'P 1'
#
loop_
_entity.id
_entity.type
_entity.pdbx_description
1 polymer ?
#
loop_
_entity_poly.entity_id
_entity_poly.type
_entity_poly.pdbx_seq_one_letter_code
_entity_poly.pdbx_strand_id
1 'polypeptide(L)'
;MSPQDRALPDEPDESGAAGRPTADRPGAHPSADLTIDLTAHEMLRRAHVLDALGPEWDPVTALRDEEAAYELLYSGLDAEQQRMYDELVAAGVLPRRGGGHAAA
;
A
#
# COMPACT_ATOMS: atom_id res chain seq x y z
N MET A 1 28.36 2.02 23.71
CA MET A 1 27.43 1.96 22.57
C MET A 1 27.76 0.71 21.79
N SER A 2 27.02 -0.36 22.01
CA SER A 2 27.26 -1.67 21.37
C SER A 2 26.70 -1.66 19.94
N PRO A 3 27.38 -2.27 18.95
CA PRO A 3 26.79 -2.51 17.65
C PRO A 3 25.91 -3.77 17.74
N GLN A 4 24.62 -3.63 17.45
CA GLN A 4 23.75 -4.79 17.24
C GLN A 4 23.91 -5.24 15.80
N ASP A 5 24.59 -6.37 15.64
CA ASP A 5 24.64 -7.15 14.42
C ASP A 5 23.26 -7.81 14.23
N ARG A 6 22.45 -7.29 13.30
CA ARG A 6 21.11 -7.80 13.03
C ARG A 6 21.21 -8.86 11.94
N ALA A 7 21.34 -10.12 12.36
CA ALA A 7 21.16 -11.25 11.46
C ALA A 7 19.78 -11.15 10.80
N LEU A 8 19.75 -11.13 9.47
CA LEU A 8 18.53 -11.30 8.68
C LEU A 8 17.94 -12.69 8.99
N PRO A 9 16.62 -12.82 9.22
CA PRO A 9 16.02 -14.14 9.30
C PRO A 9 16.14 -14.84 7.94
N ASP A 10 16.56 -16.11 7.98
CA ASP A 10 16.67 -16.99 6.81
C ASP A 10 15.39 -16.96 5.96
N GLU A 11 15.61 -16.94 4.65
CA GLU A 11 14.62 -17.12 3.58
C GLU A 11 13.72 -18.34 3.84
N PRO A 12 12.45 -18.31 3.41
CA PRO A 12 11.52 -19.39 3.67
C PRO A 12 12.00 -20.69 3.00
N ASP A 13 12.12 -21.73 3.81
CA ASP A 13 12.34 -23.10 3.36
C ASP A 13 11.29 -23.44 2.28
N GLU A 14 11.72 -23.60 1.03
CA GLU A 14 10.92 -24.22 -0.03
C GLU A 14 10.68 -25.68 0.34
N SER A 15 9.72 -25.92 1.24
CA SER A 15 9.33 -27.27 1.64
C SER A 15 8.38 -27.87 0.60
N GLY A 16 8.94 -28.17 -0.56
CA GLY A 16 8.43 -29.17 -1.50
C GLY A 16 8.66 -30.58 -0.97
N ALA A 17 8.25 -30.85 0.28
CA ALA A 17 8.20 -32.18 0.84
C ALA A 17 6.74 -32.51 1.07
N ALA A 18 6.22 -33.51 0.35
CA ALA A 18 4.90 -34.07 0.58
C ALA A 18 4.72 -34.35 2.08
N GLY A 19 4.03 -33.44 2.76
CA GLY A 19 3.83 -33.48 4.19
C GLY A 19 3.10 -34.76 4.53
N ARG A 20 3.73 -35.62 5.34
CA ARG A 20 3.06 -36.73 6.00
C ARG A 20 1.76 -36.22 6.61
N PRO A 21 0.61 -36.90 6.45
CA PRO A 21 -0.65 -36.38 6.96
C PRO A 21 -0.49 -36.03 8.44
N THR A 22 -0.80 -34.77 8.76
CA THR A 22 -0.70 -34.13 10.08
C THR A 22 -1.56 -34.79 11.17
N ALA A 23 -2.26 -35.87 10.82
CA ALA A 23 -3.22 -36.60 11.64
C ALA A 23 -2.61 -37.32 12.86
N ASP A 24 -1.29 -37.50 12.94
CA ASP A 24 -0.67 -38.37 13.96
C ASP A 24 0.21 -37.64 14.99
N ARG A 25 0.12 -36.31 15.11
CA ARG A 25 0.78 -35.58 16.21
C ARG A 25 -0.13 -35.59 17.45
N PRO A 26 0.28 -36.19 18.60
CA PRO A 26 -0.51 -36.15 19.82
C PRO A 26 -0.68 -34.70 20.29
N GLY A 27 -1.92 -34.22 20.32
CA GLY A 27 -2.24 -32.82 20.63
C GLY A 27 -2.49 -31.92 19.41
N ALA A 28 -2.49 -32.46 18.18
CA ALA A 28 -2.98 -31.72 17.02
C ALA A 28 -4.49 -31.50 17.15
N HIS A 29 -4.88 -30.25 17.42
CA HIS A 29 -6.27 -29.84 17.34
C HIS A 29 -6.68 -29.76 15.86
N PRO A 30 -7.90 -30.20 15.50
CA PRO A 30 -8.39 -30.01 14.14
C PRO A 30 -8.43 -28.50 13.85
N SER A 31 -7.70 -28.07 12.82
CA SER A 31 -7.82 -26.72 12.27
C SER A 31 -9.10 -26.65 11.44
N ALA A 32 -9.91 -25.63 11.68
CA ALA A 32 -11.05 -25.29 10.82
C ALA A 32 -10.67 -24.09 9.94
N ASP A 33 -11.15 -24.10 8.69
CA ASP A 33 -10.98 -22.95 7.81
C ASP A 33 -11.85 -21.79 8.30
N LEU A 34 -11.21 -20.63 8.52
CA LEU A 34 -11.88 -19.40 8.89
C LEU A 34 -11.95 -18.48 7.69
N THR A 35 -13.16 -18.32 7.15
CA THR A 35 -13.47 -17.33 6.11
C THR A 35 -14.38 -16.26 6.69
N ILE A 36 -13.95 -15.00 6.64
CA ILE A 36 -14.71 -13.84 7.13
C ILE A 36 -15.03 -12.93 5.95
N ASP A 37 -16.31 -12.68 5.72
CA ASP A 37 -16.75 -11.62 4.79
C ASP A 37 -16.79 -10.27 5.52
N LEU A 38 -15.96 -9.34 5.04
CA LEU A 38 -15.85 -7.99 5.58
C LEU A 38 -16.62 -6.95 4.75
N THR A 39 -17.36 -7.37 3.72
CA THR A 39 -18.04 -6.46 2.79
C THR A 39 -18.95 -5.46 3.52
N ALA A 40 -19.78 -5.94 4.44
CA ALA A 40 -20.66 -5.08 5.23
C ALA A 40 -19.89 -4.13 6.16
N HIS A 41 -18.81 -4.62 6.78
CA HIS A 41 -17.96 -3.84 7.67
C HIS A 41 -17.23 -2.72 6.91
N GLU A 42 -16.77 -2.99 5.70
CA GLU A 42 -16.13 -1.99 4.83
C GLU A 42 -17.14 -0.93 4.36
N MET A 43 -18.38 -1.33 4.04
CA MET A 43 -19.43 -0.36 3.72
C MET A 43 -19.75 0.57 4.89
N LEU A 44 -19.83 0.05 6.11
CA LEU A 44 -20.00 0.87 7.32
C LEU A 44 -18.80 1.80 7.55
N ARG A 45 -17.57 1.29 7.38
CA ARG A 45 -16.36 2.11 7.50
C ARG A 45 -16.38 3.26 6.51
N ARG A 46 -16.70 3.03 5.23
CA ARG A 46 -16.79 4.08 4.21
C ARG A 46 -17.88 5.09 4.51
N ALA A 47 -19.05 4.63 4.97
CA ALA A 47 -20.14 5.53 5.35
C ALA A 47 -19.71 6.48 6.49
N HIS A 48 -19.04 5.96 7.52
CA HIS A 48 -18.50 6.78 8.60
C HIS A 48 -17.41 7.76 8.15
N VAL A 49 -16.56 7.37 7.19
CA VAL A 49 -15.57 8.28 6.60
C VAL A 49 -16.25 9.45 5.88
N LEU A 50 -17.26 9.16 5.06
CA LEU A 50 -18.00 10.20 4.34
C LEU A 50 -18.75 11.13 5.29
N ASP A 51 -19.35 10.58 6.36
CA ASP A 51 -20.00 11.37 7.42
C ASP A 51 -19.01 12.30 8.13
N ALA A 52 -17.80 11.79 8.46
CA ALA A 52 -16.76 12.57 9.12
C ALA A 52 -16.18 13.70 8.25
N LEU A 53 -16.15 13.52 6.92
CA LEU A 53 -15.73 14.56 5.97
C LEU A 53 -16.76 15.70 5.89
N GLY A 54 -18.04 15.40 6.16
CA GLY A 54 -19.11 16.37 6.24
C GLY A 54 -19.70 16.77 4.88
N PRO A 55 -20.84 17.49 4.88
CA PRO A 55 -21.61 17.79 3.68
C PRO A 55 -20.93 18.80 2.72
N GLU A 56 -19.99 19.60 3.24
CA GLU A 56 -19.27 20.60 2.45
C GLU A 56 -18.02 20.02 1.75
N TRP A 57 -17.71 18.74 1.98
CA TRP A 57 -16.56 18.11 1.34
C TRP A 57 -16.83 17.89 -0.15
N ASP A 58 -16.07 18.59 -0.99
CA ASP A 58 -16.08 18.43 -2.44
C ASP A 58 -14.91 17.53 -2.87
N PRO A 59 -15.16 16.27 -3.27
CA PRO A 59 -14.11 15.33 -3.68
C PRO A 59 -13.36 15.80 -4.94
N VAL A 60 -14.01 16.57 -5.83
CA VAL A 60 -13.37 17.08 -7.04
C VAL A 60 -12.38 18.19 -6.70
N THR A 61 -12.76 19.09 -5.80
CA THR A 61 -11.85 20.13 -5.30
C THR A 61 -10.70 19.51 -4.53
N ALA A 62 -10.96 18.53 -3.65
CA ALA A 62 -9.90 17.83 -2.92
C ALA A 62 -8.87 17.16 -3.84
N LEU A 63 -9.31 16.49 -4.91
CA LEU A 63 -8.40 15.89 -5.90
C LEU A 63 -7.58 16.93 -6.67
N ARG A 64 -8.19 18.06 -7.03
CA ARG A 64 -7.48 19.16 -7.71
C ARG A 64 -6.45 19.82 -6.81
N ASP A 65 -6.79 20.01 -5.54
CA ASP A 65 -5.89 20.59 -4.55
C ASP A 65 -4.70 19.66 -4.28
N GLU A 66 -4.93 18.34 -4.25
CA GLU A 66 -3.87 17.34 -4.17
C GLU A 66 -2.95 17.40 -5.40
N GLU A 67 -3.49 17.45 -6.62
CA GLU A 67 -2.69 17.59 -7.84
C GLU A 67 -1.86 18.89 -7.81
N ALA A 68 -2.47 20.01 -7.41
CA ALA A 68 -1.75 21.28 -7.25
C ALA A 68 -0.64 21.20 -6.18
N ALA A 69 -0.86 20.48 -5.08
CA ALA A 69 0.17 20.25 -4.08
C ALA A 69 1.32 19.40 -4.62
N TYR A 70 1.03 18.36 -5.41
CA TYR A 70 2.06 17.58 -6.12
C TYR A 70 2.87 18.43 -7.09
N GLU A 71 2.21 19.34 -7.83
CA GLU A 71 2.91 20.30 -8.70
C GLU A 71 3.90 21.15 -7.89
N LEU A 72 3.50 21.65 -6.72
CA LEU A 72 4.36 22.46 -5.85
C LEU A 72 5.57 21.68 -5.32
N LEU A 73 5.39 20.41 -4.95
CA LEU A 73 6.47 19.57 -4.41
C LEU A 73 7.65 19.43 -5.39
N TYR A 74 7.36 19.32 -6.68
CA TYR A 74 8.35 19.21 -7.75
C TYR A 74 8.49 20.51 -8.54
N SER A 75 8.18 21.64 -7.91
CA SER A 75 8.41 22.96 -8.49
C SER A 75 9.82 23.47 -8.19
N GLY A 76 10.36 24.33 -9.07
CA GLY A 76 11.64 24.99 -8.84
C GLY A 76 12.86 24.07 -8.87
N LEU A 77 12.73 22.89 -9.50
CA LEU A 77 13.84 21.97 -9.67
C LEU A 77 14.94 22.59 -10.52
N ASP A 78 16.18 22.40 -10.09
CA ASP A 78 17.33 22.70 -10.93
C ASP A 78 17.48 21.66 -12.06
N ALA A 79 18.45 21.88 -12.95
CA ALA A 79 18.64 21.05 -14.12
C ALA A 79 19.03 19.59 -13.80
N GLU A 80 19.67 19.31 -12.67
CA GLU A 80 20.02 17.95 -12.27
C GLU A 80 18.83 17.26 -11.63
N GLN A 81 18.12 17.96 -10.75
CA GLN A 81 16.89 17.51 -10.12
C GLN A 81 15.80 17.22 -11.16
N GLN A 82 15.67 18.06 -12.19
CA GLN A 82 14.72 17.84 -13.28
C GLN A 82 15.04 16.57 -14.06
N ARG A 83 16.33 16.29 -14.35
CA ARG A 83 16.72 15.03 -15.02
C ARG A 83 16.37 13.82 -14.18
N MET A 84 16.67 13.84 -12.88
CA MET A 84 16.30 12.76 -11.96
C MET A 84 14.78 12.56 -11.91
N TYR A 85 14.01 13.65 -11.83
CA TYR A 85 12.55 13.59 -11.86
C TYR A 85 12.05 12.92 -13.15
N ASP A 86 12.57 13.32 -14.31
CA ASP A 86 12.19 12.75 -15.60
C ASP A 86 12.53 11.25 -15.69
N GLU A 87 13.69 10.82 -15.15
CA GLU A 87 14.08 9.42 -15.07
C GLU A 87 13.14 8.60 -14.17
N LEU A 88 12.75 9.15 -13.01
CA LEU A 88 11.83 8.49 -12.09
C LEU A 88 10.41 8.38 -12.67
N VAL A 89 9.97 9.38 -13.43
CA VAL A 89 8.70 9.32 -14.17
C VAL A 89 8.78 8.26 -15.28
N ALA A 90 9.87 8.22 -16.04
CA ALA A 90 10.06 7.22 -17.09
C ALA A 90 10.12 5.79 -16.54
N ALA A 91 10.68 5.60 -15.34
CA ALA A 91 10.71 4.32 -14.63
C ALA A 91 9.36 3.94 -13.98
N GLY A 92 8.36 4.83 -13.99
CA GLY A 92 7.06 4.63 -13.34
C GLY A 92 7.10 4.70 -11.82
N VAL A 93 8.19 5.22 -11.24
CA VAL A 93 8.33 5.45 -9.80
C VAL A 93 7.54 6.68 -9.37
N LEU A 94 7.57 7.73 -10.19
CA LEU A 94 6.81 8.95 -9.95
C LEU A 94 5.68 9.09 -10.98
N PRO A 95 4.52 9.64 -10.56
CA PRO A 95 3.44 9.96 -11.48
C PRO A 95 3.85 11.09 -12.42
N ARG A 96 3.33 11.05 -13.64
CA ARG A 96 3.52 12.13 -14.60
C ARG A 96 2.69 13.34 -14.19
N ARG A 97 3.35 14.50 -14.19
CA ARG A 97 2.74 15.82 -14.01
C ARG A 97 1.48 16.00 -14.90
N GLY A 98 0.34 16.36 -14.31
CA GLY A 98 -0.92 16.60 -15.02
C GLY A 98 -1.65 15.36 -15.57
N GLY A 99 -1.20 14.15 -15.21
CA GLY A 99 -1.85 12.88 -15.56
C GLY A 99 -2.57 12.30 -14.36
N GLY A 100 -3.70 12.89 -13.97
CA GLY A 100 -4.47 12.49 -12.80
C GLY A 100 -4.60 10.97 -12.63
N HIS A 101 -4.39 10.50 -11.40
CA HIS A 101 -4.32 9.10 -11.00
C HIS A 101 -5.64 8.32 -11.18
N ALA A 102 -6.71 8.99 -11.63
CA ALA A 102 -8.05 8.43 -11.81
C ALA A 102 -8.24 7.70 -13.15
N ALA A 103 -7.25 7.72 -14.06
CA ALA A 103 -7.36 7.16 -15.42
C ALA A 103 -6.47 5.92 -15.66
N ALA A 104 -5.83 5.36 -14.63
CA ALA A 104 -5.01 4.15 -14.72
C ALA A 104 -5.73 2.92 -14.15
#